data_AF-A0A423VG92-F1
#
_entry.id   AF-A0A423VG92-F1
#
_cell.length_a   1.000
_cell.length_b   1.000
_cell.length_c   1.000
_cell.angle_alpha   90.00
_cell.angle_beta   90.00
_cell.angle_gamma   90.00
#
_symmetry.space_group_name_H-M   'P 1'
#
loop_
_entity.id
_entity.type
_entity.pdbx_description
1 polymer ?
#
loop_
_entity_poly.entity_id
_entity_poly.type
_entity_poly.pdbx_seq_one_letter_code
_entity_poly.pdbx_strand_id
1 'polypeptide(L)'
;MATYSVSRDDNSTLSKWIDSITSESVNAWDQRNALHMNIAERAAADRHLFVSGEKGRGFELRTPELIGSGSPHNVPAGHYVNLDKVTEHYRKQHLDEEERKAKKLAKKLAEAKE
;
A
#
# COMPACT_ATOMS: atom_id res chain seq x y z
N MET A 1 -9.55 -30.24 54.03
CA MET A 1 -9.32 -29.04 53.21
C MET A 1 -10.06 -27.88 53.86
N ALA A 2 -9.37 -26.83 54.30
CA ALA A 2 -10.01 -25.64 54.84
C ALA A 2 -10.38 -24.70 53.68
N THR A 3 -11.68 -24.53 53.42
CA THR A 3 -12.18 -23.54 52.47
C THR A 3 -12.35 -22.21 53.20
N TYR A 4 -11.51 -21.22 52.89
CA TYR A 4 -11.70 -19.86 53.38
C TYR A 4 -12.74 -19.16 52.50
N SER A 5 -13.80 -18.63 53.11
CA SER A 5 -14.73 -17.70 52.46
C SER A 5 -14.35 -16.28 52.88
N VAL A 6 -13.82 -15.49 51.96
CA VAL A 6 -13.58 -14.07 52.21
C VAL A 6 -14.90 -13.34 52.00
N SER A 7 -15.50 -12.83 53.08
CA SER A 7 -16.62 -11.89 52.99
C SER A 7 -16.08 -10.53 52.58
N ARG A 8 -16.43 -10.05 51.39
CA ARG A 8 -16.09 -8.70 50.92
C ARG A 8 -17.11 -7.74 51.51
N ASP A 9 -16.65 -6.70 52.21
CA ASP A 9 -17.52 -5.61 52.64
C ASP A 9 -17.59 -4.56 51.53
N ASP A 10 -18.76 -4.45 50.90
CA ASP A 10 -19.04 -3.58 49.75
C ASP A 10 -19.07 -2.09 50.14
N ASN A 11 -19.15 -1.78 51.44
CA ASN A 11 -19.15 -0.40 51.92
C ASN A 11 -17.75 0.16 52.22
N SER A 12 -16.72 -0.69 52.22
CA SER A 12 -15.36 -0.27 52.51
C SER A 12 -14.76 0.61 51.40
N THR A 13 -13.99 1.62 51.78
CA THR A 13 -13.30 2.53 50.84
C THR A 13 -12.27 1.80 49.99
N LEU A 14 -11.65 0.75 50.53
CA LEU A 14 -10.70 -0.09 49.80
C LEU A 14 -11.39 -0.93 48.71
N SER A 15 -12.55 -1.54 49.00
CA SER A 15 -13.33 -2.26 47.98
C SER A 15 -13.70 -1.33 46.82
N LYS A 16 -14.21 -0.13 47.12
CA LYS A 16 -14.57 0.87 46.09
C LYS A 16 -13.38 1.33 45.24
N TRP A 17 -12.21 1.49 45.85
CA TRP A 17 -10.99 1.85 45.12
C TRP A 17 -10.53 0.71 44.20
N ILE A 18 -10.52 -0.53 44.69
CA ILE A 18 -10.20 -1.70 43.86
C ILE A 18 -11.21 -1.83 42.71
N ASP A 19 -12.50 -1.69 43.00
CA ASP A 19 -13.57 -1.79 42.01
C ASP A 19 -13.46 -0.69 40.94
N SER A 20 -13.01 0.51 41.31
CA SER A 20 -12.74 1.58 40.35
C SER A 20 -11.64 1.23 39.35
N ILE A 21 -10.61 0.49 39.79
CA ILE A 21 -9.50 0.06 38.93
C ILE A 21 -9.91 -1.14 38.08
N THR A 22 -10.66 -2.09 38.66
CA THR A 22 -11.04 -3.31 37.94
C THR A 22 -12.18 -3.09 36.96
N SER A 23 -13.14 -2.21 37.28
CA SER A 23 -14.33 -1.98 36.44
C SER A 23 -13.99 -1.49 35.03
N GLU A 24 -13.03 -0.58 34.88
CA GLU A 24 -12.59 -0.12 33.56
C GLU A 24 -11.98 -1.27 32.75
N SER A 25 -11.17 -2.12 33.39
CA SER A 25 -10.57 -3.28 32.74
C SER A 25 -11.59 -4.32 32.29
N VAL A 26 -12.63 -4.56 33.10
CA VAL A 26 -13.72 -5.49 32.81
C VAL A 26 -14.59 -4.96 31.67
N ASN A 27 -14.98 -3.68 31.73
CA ASN A 27 -15.75 -3.03 30.66
C ASN A 27 -15.00 -3.05 29.33
N ALA A 28 -13.68 -2.79 29.34
CA ALA A 28 -12.86 -2.85 28.14
C ALA A 28 -12.70 -4.29 27.61
N TRP A 29 -12.71 -5.30 28.48
CA TRP A 29 -12.73 -6.71 28.07
C TRP A 29 -14.06 -7.10 27.42
N ASP A 30 -15.18 -6.69 28.01
CA ASP A 30 -16.52 -6.96 27.47
C ASP A 30 -16.71 -6.30 26.10
N GLN A 31 -16.26 -5.06 25.94
CA GLN A 31 -16.28 -4.37 24.65
C GLN A 31 -15.45 -5.10 23.58
N ARG A 32 -14.25 -5.59 23.94
CA ARG A 32 -13.41 -6.38 23.02
C ARG A 32 -14.08 -7.68 22.63
N ASN A 33 -14.65 -8.40 23.59
CA ASN A 33 -15.36 -9.64 23.35
C ASN A 33 -16.56 -9.43 22.42
N ALA A 34 -17.34 -8.36 22.63
CA ALA A 34 -18.43 -7.98 21.75
C ALA A 34 -17.95 -7.69 20.32
N LEU A 35 -16.85 -6.95 20.15
CA LEU A 35 -16.27 -6.69 18.83
C LEU A 35 -15.80 -7.98 18.14
N HIS A 36 -15.14 -8.88 18.87
CA HIS A 36 -14.72 -10.17 18.32
C HIS A 36 -15.90 -11.03 17.88
N MET A 37 -16.98 -11.07 18.68
CA MET A 37 -18.23 -11.76 18.31
C MET A 37 -18.81 -11.19 17.01
N ASN A 38 -18.94 -9.86 16.93
CA ASN A 38 -19.46 -9.19 15.74
C ASN A 38 -18.61 -9.48 14.49
N ILE A 39 -17.29 -9.49 14.61
CA ILE A 39 -16.38 -9.83 13.50
C ILE A 39 -16.59 -11.28 13.07
N ALA A 40 -16.68 -12.21 14.02
CA ALA A 40 -16.89 -13.62 13.73
C ALA A 40 -18.23 -13.88 13.02
N GLU A 41 -19.30 -13.24 13.49
CA GLU A 41 -20.63 -13.30 12.86
C GLU A 41 -20.61 -12.75 11.43
N ARG A 42 -19.97 -11.59 11.24
CA ARG A 42 -19.85 -10.99 9.91
C ARG A 42 -19.04 -11.86 8.96
N ALA A 43 -17.91 -12.40 9.42
CA ALA A 43 -17.08 -13.31 8.64
C ALA A 43 -17.82 -14.60 8.27
N ALA A 44 -18.67 -15.12 9.17
CA ALA A 44 -19.51 -16.28 8.90
C ALA A 44 -20.57 -15.98 7.83
N ALA A 45 -21.22 -14.82 7.90
CA ALA A 45 -22.19 -14.36 6.91
C ALA A 45 -21.55 -14.19 5.53
N ASP A 46 -20.39 -13.52 5.45
CA ASP A 46 -19.67 -13.33 4.19
C ASP A 46 -19.17 -14.67 3.63
N ARG A 47 -18.68 -15.59 4.48
CA ARG A 47 -18.32 -16.95 4.07
C ARG A 47 -19.53 -17.69 3.47
N HIS A 48 -20.70 -17.56 4.08
CA HIS A 48 -21.91 -18.18 3.54
C HIS A 48 -22.24 -17.65 2.14
N LEU A 49 -22.11 -16.35 1.91
CA LEU A 49 -22.30 -15.75 0.59
C LEU A 49 -21.35 -16.37 -0.46
N PHE A 50 -20.06 -16.48 -0.15
CA PHE A 50 -19.07 -17.03 -1.08
C PHE A 50 -19.20 -18.55 -1.29
N VAL A 51 -19.69 -19.29 -0.30
CA VAL A 51 -19.88 -20.74 -0.40
C VAL A 51 -21.16 -21.10 -1.13
N SER A 52 -22.23 -20.34 -0.92
CA SER A 52 -23.56 -20.60 -1.52
C SER A 52 -23.67 -20.13 -2.98
N GLY A 53 -22.86 -19.15 -3.39
CA GLY A 53 -22.80 -18.71 -4.78
C GLY A 53 -22.31 -19.81 -5.73
N GLU A 54 -22.76 -19.74 -6.99
CA GLU A 54 -22.19 -20.57 -8.05
C GLU A 54 -20.69 -20.25 -8.18
N LYS A 55 -19.84 -21.23 -7.83
CA LYS A 55 -18.40 -21.09 -8.01
C LYS A 55 -18.14 -20.83 -9.50
N GLY A 56 -17.37 -19.79 -9.80
CA GLY A 56 -17.00 -19.46 -11.17
C GLY A 56 -16.51 -20.72 -11.89
N ARG A 57 -17.07 -21.00 -13.07
CA ARG A 57 -16.66 -22.13 -13.89
C ARG A 57 -15.16 -21.97 -14.19
N GLY A 58 -14.34 -22.87 -13.67
CA GLY A 58 -12.95 -22.96 -14.08
C GLY A 58 -12.92 -23.33 -15.55
N PHE A 59 -12.54 -22.40 -16.41
CA PHE A 59 -12.29 -22.72 -17.81
C PHE A 59 -10.90 -23.32 -17.90
N GLU A 60 -10.80 -24.56 -18.39
CA GLU A 60 -9.51 -25.13 -18.74
C GLU A 60 -8.94 -24.35 -19.93
N LEU A 61 -7.84 -23.64 -19.67
CA LEU A 61 -7.12 -22.94 -20.73
C LEU A 61 -6.38 -23.97 -21.56
N ARG A 62 -6.45 -23.84 -22.87
CA ARG A 62 -5.75 -24.72 -23.80
C ARG A 62 -4.22 -24.62 -23.67
N THR A 63 -3.71 -23.48 -23.20
CA THR A 63 -2.29 -23.18 -23.03
C THR A 63 -2.04 -22.40 -21.73
N PRO A 64 -2.09 -23.05 -20.55
CA PRO A 64 -1.91 -22.38 -19.25
C PRO A 64 -0.50 -21.79 -19.07
N GLU A 65 0.51 -22.38 -19.72
CA GLU A 65 1.90 -21.91 -19.73
C GLU A 65 2.10 -20.50 -20.31
N LEU A 66 1.13 -19.98 -21.08
CA LEU A 66 1.19 -18.62 -21.59
C LEU A 66 0.85 -17.58 -20.52
N ILE A 67 0.20 -17.97 -19.42
CA ILE A 67 -0.04 -17.09 -18.27
C ILE A 67 1.30 -16.87 -17.55
N GLY A 68 1.95 -15.75 -17.85
CA GLY A 68 3.26 -15.39 -17.30
C GLY A 68 4.41 -15.54 -18.29
N SER A 69 4.16 -16.08 -19.48
CA SER A 69 5.07 -15.91 -20.63
C SER A 69 5.18 -14.42 -20.92
N GLY A 70 6.36 -13.86 -20.66
CA GLY A 70 6.74 -12.44 -20.73
C GLY A 70 5.73 -11.49 -21.35
N SER A 71 5.19 -10.56 -20.54
CA SER A 71 4.49 -9.39 -21.08
C SER A 71 5.45 -8.63 -22.00
N PRO A 72 5.00 -8.14 -23.17
CA PRO A 72 5.80 -7.24 -24.02
C PRO A 72 6.35 -6.02 -23.27
N HIS A 73 5.75 -5.69 -22.12
CA HIS A 73 6.10 -4.56 -21.28
C HIS A 73 6.89 -4.93 -20.02
N ASN A 74 7.08 -6.23 -19.71
CA ASN A 74 7.88 -6.65 -18.56
C ASN A 74 9.33 -6.89 -18.98
N VAL A 75 9.97 -5.80 -19.40
CA VAL A 75 11.35 -5.79 -19.87
C VAL A 75 12.28 -5.57 -18.66
N PRO A 76 13.21 -6.49 -18.35
CA PRO A 76 14.13 -6.31 -17.23
C PRO A 76 15.04 -5.09 -17.47
N ALA A 77 15.41 -4.41 -16.37
CA ALA A 77 16.35 -3.30 -16.44
C ALA A 77 17.66 -3.75 -17.11
N GLY A 78 18.11 -3.01 -18.14
CA GLY A 78 19.30 -3.34 -18.93
C GLY A 78 19.05 -4.14 -20.22
N HIS A 79 17.80 -4.41 -20.59
CA HIS A 79 17.49 -5.08 -21.86
C HIS A 79 17.74 -4.19 -23.10
N TYR A 80 17.57 -2.88 -22.97
CA TYR A 80 17.79 -1.94 -24.07
C TYR A 80 19.28 -1.59 -24.21
N VAL A 81 19.70 -1.28 -25.43
CA VAL A 81 21.07 -0.85 -25.75
C VAL A 81 21.38 0.45 -25.00
N ASN A 82 22.62 0.60 -24.51
CA ASN A 82 23.07 1.85 -23.91
C ASN A 82 23.03 3.00 -24.96
N LEU A 83 22.23 4.03 -24.67
CA LEU A 83 22.03 5.20 -25.54
C LEU A 83 22.94 6.39 -25.24
N ASP A 84 23.89 6.28 -24.30
CA ASP A 84 24.74 7.40 -23.85
C ASP A 84 25.42 8.11 -25.02
N LYS A 85 25.98 7.35 -25.98
CA LYS A 85 26.63 7.91 -27.18
C LYS A 85 25.68 8.74 -28.04
N VAL A 86 24.43 8.33 -28.15
CA VAL A 86 23.39 9.05 -28.91
C VAL A 86 23.02 10.34 -28.18
N THR A 87 22.88 10.28 -26.85
CA THR A 87 22.59 11.48 -26.05
C THR A 87 23.72 12.51 -26.12
N GLU A 88 24.97 12.07 -26.06
CA GLU A 88 26.13 12.96 -26.20
C GLU A 88 26.21 13.60 -27.58
N HIS A 89 25.92 12.84 -28.64
CA HIS A 89 25.90 13.35 -30.01
C HIS A 89 24.89 14.50 -30.16
N TYR A 90 23.64 14.30 -29.72
CA TYR A 90 22.61 15.33 -29.84
C TYR A 90 22.83 16.52 -28.91
N ARG A 91 23.45 16.32 -27.74
CA ARG A 91 23.88 17.42 -26.87
C ARG A 91 24.91 18.31 -27.56
N LYS A 92 25.90 17.73 -28.24
CA LYS A 92 26.91 18.48 -29.01
C LYS A 92 26.27 19.26 -30.15
N GLN A 93 25.40 18.61 -30.94
CA GLN A 93 24.67 19.27 -32.02
C GLN A 93 23.85 20.48 -31.53
N HIS A 94 23.18 20.37 -30.39
CA HIS A 94 22.45 21.49 -29.80
C HIS A 94 23.36 22.67 -29.45
N LEU A 95 24.51 22.42 -28.83
CA LEU A 95 25.45 23.48 -28.46
C LEU A 95 26.01 24.19 -29.71
N ASP A 96 26.39 23.43 -30.74
CA ASP A 96 26.88 23.97 -32.00
C ASP A 96 25.82 24.86 -32.70
N GLU A 97 24.56 24.46 -32.64
CA GLU A 97 23.45 25.23 -33.18
C GLU A 97 23.19 26.52 -32.38
N GLU A 98 23.24 26.47 -31.05
CA GLU A 98 23.08 27.65 -30.20
C GLU A 98 24.21 28.65 -30.41
N GLU A 99 25.46 28.20 -30.54
CA GLU A 99 26.57 29.07 -30.92
C GLU A 99 26.35 29.73 -32.28
N ARG A 100 25.85 28.96 -33.26
CA ARG A 100 25.54 29.49 -34.59
C ARG A 100 24.42 30.53 -34.54
N LYS A 101 23.38 30.31 -33.73
CA LYS A 101 22.29 31.27 -33.53
C LYS A 101 22.80 32.54 -32.83
N ALA A 102 23.60 32.40 -31.77
CA ALA A 102 24.20 33.52 -31.05
C ALA A 102 25.10 34.37 -31.96
N LYS A 103 25.94 33.75 -32.79
CA LYS A 103 26.78 34.45 -33.79
C LYS A 103 25.93 35.22 -34.80
N LYS A 104 24.84 34.63 -35.30
CA LYS A 104 23.90 35.29 -36.22
C LYS A 104 23.18 36.47 -35.55
N LEU A 105 22.76 36.32 -34.29
CA LEU A 105 22.13 37.40 -33.51
C LEU A 105 23.11 38.55 -33.28
N ALA A 106 24.34 38.25 -32.84
CA ALA A 106 25.37 39.26 -32.63
C ALA A 106 25.68 40.05 -33.91
N LYS A 107 25.80 39.36 -35.06
CA LYS A 107 26.00 40.00 -36.35
C LYS A 107 24.84 40.94 -36.73
N LYS A 108 23.59 40.47 -36.61
CA LYS A 108 22.40 41.31 -36.86
C LYS A 108 22.33 42.54 -35.95
N LEU A 109 22.73 42.39 -34.70
CA LEU A 109 22.70 43.48 -33.70
C LEU A 109 23.79 44.53 -33.97
N ALA A 110 24.93 44.12 -34.54
CA ALA A 110 25.96 45.03 -35.02
C ALA A 110 25.52 45.79 -36.29
N GLU A 111 24.92 45.10 -37.26
CA GLU A 111 24.39 45.71 -38.49
C GLU A 111 23.23 46.70 -38.24
N ALA A 112 22.47 46.54 -37.14
CA ALA A 112 21.39 47.45 -36.76
C ALA A 112 21.87 48.67 -35.94
N LYS A 113 23.14 48.72 -35.55
CA LYS A 113 23.75 49.83 -34.80
C LYS A 113 24.59 50.77 -35.68
N GLU A 114 24.96 50.32 -36.88
CA GLU A 114 25.45 51.18 -37.97
C GLU A 114 24.28 51.81 -38.73
#